data_AF-A0A1Z4RTN1-F1
#
_entry.id   AF-A0A1Z4RTN1-F1
#
_cell.length_a   1.000
_cell.length_b   1.000
_cell.length_c   1.000
_cell.angle_alpha   90.00
_cell.angle_beta   90.00
_cell.angle_gamma   90.00
#
_symmetry.space_group_name_H-M   'P 1'
#
loop_
_entity.id
_entity.type
_entity.pdbx_description
1 polymer ?
#
loop_
_entity_poly.entity_id
_entity_poly.type
_entity_poly.pdbx_seq_one_letter_code
_entity_poly.pdbx_strand_id
1 'polypeptide(L)' 'MDIKDAKNKIQDAVEGLKDKAEARSENIEGKILENMGEMDDDAQKAEKGRDKQDKADELREEADS' A
#
# COMPACT_ATOMS: atom_id res chain seq x y z
N MET A 1 -5.06 -32.95 5.79
CA MET A 1 -4.43 -31.62 5.89
C MET A 1 -4.03 -31.47 7.35
N ASP A 2 -2.73 -31.36 7.63
CA ASP A 2 -2.27 -31.26 9.02
C ASP A 2 -2.60 -29.89 9.60
N ILE A 3 -2.83 -29.84 10.92
CA ILE A 3 -3.10 -28.58 11.65
C ILE A 3 -1.97 -27.57 11.43
N LYS A 4 -0.72 -28.05 11.27
CA LYS A 4 0.45 -27.21 10.96
C LYS A 4 0.34 -26.55 9.59
N ASP A 5 -0.07 -27.30 8.56
CA ASP A 5 -0.26 -26.76 7.20
C ASP A 5 -1.37 -25.72 7.17
N ALA A 6 -2.47 -25.96 7.90
CA ALA A 6 -3.57 -25.01 8.02
C ALA A 6 -3.12 -23.73 8.72
N LYS A 7 -2.31 -23.83 9.79
CA LYS A 7 -1.76 -22.67 10.50
C LYS A 7 -0.87 -21.83 9.59
N ASN A 8 0.04 -22.46 8.85
CA ASN A 8 0.95 -21.74 7.95
C ASN A 8 0.17 -21.00 6.86
N LYS A 9 -0.80 -21.65 6.21
CA LYS A 9 -1.66 -21.00 5.19
C LYS A 9 -2.44 -19.81 5.73
N ILE A 10 -2.92 -19.89 6.97
CA ILE A 10 -3.61 -18.77 7.62
C ILE A 10 -2.62 -17.63 7.88
N GLN A 11 -1.41 -17.95 8.33
CA GLN A 11 -0.37 -16.95 8.57
C GLN A 11 0.01 -16.22 7.27
N ASP A 12 0.30 -16.97 6.20
CA ASP A 12 0.64 -16.41 4.89
C ASP A 12 -0.49 -15.50 4.36
N ALA A 13 -1.75 -15.94 4.54
CA ALA A 13 -2.90 -15.14 4.15
C ALA A 13 -3.05 -13.85 4.97
N VAL A 14 -2.74 -13.89 6.27
CA VAL A 14 -2.77 -12.70 7.15
C VAL A 14 -1.66 -11.72 6.79
N GLU A 15 -0.46 -12.21 6.50
CA GLU A 15 0.67 -11.39 6.06
C GLU A 15 0.34 -10.69 4.74
N GLY A 16 -0.15 -11.43 3.73
CA GLY A 16 -0.58 -10.82 2.46
C GLY A 16 -1.74 -9.83 2.60
N LEU A 17 -2.66 -10.03 3.55
CA LEU A 17 -3.70 -9.03 3.84
C LEU A 17 -3.15 -7.76 4.48
N LYS A 18 -2.13 -7.88 5.33
CA LYS A 18 -1.46 -6.74 5.97
C LYS A 18 -0.75 -5.90 4.92
N ASP A 19 -0.01 -6.51 4.01
CA ASP A 19 0.73 -5.79 2.97
C ASP A 19 -0.23 -5.10 1.98
N LYS A 20 -1.34 -5.77 1.62
CA LYS A 20 -2.42 -5.16 0.82
C LYS A 20 -3.10 -3.99 1.52
N ALA A 21 -3.26 -4.05 2.84
CA ALA A 21 -3.82 -2.94 3.60
C ALA A 21 -2.85 -1.74 3.65
N GLU A 22 -1.55 -2.00 3.82
CA GLU A 22 -0.51 -0.98 3.81
C GLU A 22 -0.43 -0.27 2.45
N ALA A 23 -0.41 -1.03 1.35
CA ALA A 23 -0.47 -0.50 0.00
C ALA A 23 -1.71 0.38 -0.25
N ARG A 24 -2.89 -0.03 0.23
CA ARG A 24 -4.11 0.78 0.12
C ARG A 24 -3.99 2.08 0.91
N SER A 25 -3.40 2.04 2.10
CA SER A 25 -3.21 3.22 2.94
C SER A 25 -2.29 4.24 2.27
N GLU A 26 -1.14 3.79 1.77
CA GLU A 26 -0.17 4.66 1.07
C GLU A 26 -0.79 5.29 -0.18
N ASN A 27 -1.56 4.54 -0.98
CA ASN A 27 -2.21 5.07 -2.18
C ASN A 27 -3.26 6.14 -1.84
N ILE A 28 -4.07 5.92 -0.80
CA ILE A 28 -5.10 6.88 -0.36
C ILE A 28 -4.43 8.17 0.13
N GLU A 29 -3.43 8.05 1.00
CA GLU A 29 -2.69 9.21 1.51
C GLU A 29 -1.98 9.96 0.37
N GLY A 30 -1.39 9.22 -0.56
CA GLY A 30 -0.74 9.76 -1.76
C GLY A 30 -1.70 10.59 -2.61
N LYS A 31 -2.88 10.05 -2.94
CA LYS A 31 -3.94 10.78 -3.67
C LYS A 31 -4.42 12.02 -2.94
N ILE A 32 -4.55 11.96 -1.61
CA ILE A 32 -4.96 13.13 -0.82
C ILE A 32 -3.88 14.22 -0.91
N LEU A 33 -2.62 13.85 -0.72
CA LEU A 33 -1.50 14.80 -0.79
C LEU A 33 -1.34 15.38 -2.20
N GLU A 34 -1.48 14.57 -3.24
CA GLU A 34 -1.43 15.03 -4.62
C GLU A 34 -2.52 16.08 -4.88
N ASN A 35 -3.78 15.73 -4.62
CA ASN A 35 -4.90 16.64 -4.82
C ASN A 35 -4.76 17.93 -4.00
N MET A 36 -4.33 17.82 -2.74
CA MET A 36 -4.10 19.02 -1.91
C MET A 36 -2.93 19.87 -2.42
N GLY A 37 -1.85 19.24 -2.90
CA GLY A 37 -0.72 19.95 -3.51
C GLY A 37 -1.14 20.70 -4.77
N GLU A 38 -1.94 20.08 -5.64
CA GLU A 38 -2.48 20.72 -6.83
C GLU A 38 -3.47 21.86 -6.49
N MET A 39 -4.29 21.70 -5.46
CA MET A 39 -5.22 22.75 -5.01
C MET A 39 -4.50 23.96 -4.37
N ASP A 40 -3.39 23.71 -3.69
CA ASP A 40 -2.62 24.72 -2.97
C ASP A 40 -1.47 25.33 -3.83
N ASP A 41 -1.33 24.92 -5.10
CA ASP A 41 -0.17 25.19 -5.97
C ASP A 41 1.19 24.80 -5.33
N ASP A 42 1.19 23.78 -4.46
CA ASP A 42 2.37 23.24 -3.77
C ASP A 42 2.89 21.98 -4.49
N ALA A 43 3.89 22.21 -5.36
CA ALA A 43 4.52 21.15 -6.14
C ALA A 43 5.21 20.06 -5.29
N GLN A 44 5.77 20.41 -4.12
CA GLN A 44 6.45 19.44 -3.25
C GLN A 44 5.45 18.49 -2.59
N LYS A 45 4.30 19.04 -2.19
CA LYS A 45 3.20 18.24 -1.64
C LYS A 45 2.59 17.32 -2.69
N ALA A 46 2.46 17.81 -3.93
CA ALA A 46 2.01 17.00 -5.05
C ALA A 46 2.96 15.83 -5.34
N GLU A 47 4.27 16.11 -5.39
CA GLU A 47 5.32 15.11 -5.60
C GLU A 47 5.33 14.04 -4.50
N LYS A 48 5.29 14.45 -3.22
CA LYS A 48 5.18 13.50 -2.10
C LYS A 48 3.94 12.60 -2.19
N GLY A 49 2.85 13.13 -2.75
CA GLY A 49 1.65 12.36 -3.03
C GLY A 49 1.85 11.27 -4.09
N ARG A 50 2.64 11.56 -5.12
CA ARG A 50 3.01 10.58 -6.17
C ARG A 50 3.99 9.54 -5.64
N ASP A 51 5.00 9.95 -4.88
CA ASP A 51 5.96 9.01 -4.25
C ASP A 51 5.26 7.96 -3.37
N LYS A 52 4.20 8.36 -2.66
CA LYS A 52 3.38 7.44 -1.85
C LYS A 52 2.55 6.48 -2.72
N GLN A 53 2.10 6.93 -3.89
CA GLN A 53 1.41 6.06 -4.84
C GLN A 53 2.38 5.04 -5.46
N ASP A 54 3.61 5.45 -5.77
CA ASP A 54 4.65 4.55 -6.26
C ASP A 54 5.01 3.48 -5.22
N LYS A 55 5.22 3.88 -3.96
CA LYS A 55 5.43 2.93 -2.85
C LYS A 55 4.25 1.97 -2.67
N ALA A 56 3.02 2.45 -2.88
CA ALA A 56 1.84 1.60 -2.79
C ALA A 56 1.81 0.52 -3.89
N ASP A 57 2.32 0.82 -5.08
CA ASP A 57 2.40 -0.13 -6.18
C ASP A 57 3.52 -1.15 -5.94
N GLU A 58 4.67 -0.73 -5.41
CA GLU A 58 5.74 -1.65 -4.95
C GLU A 58 5.20 -2.67 -3.91
N LEU A 59 4.48 -2.18 -2.89
CA LEU A 59 3.88 -3.04 -1.86
C LEU A 59 2.81 -4.00 -2.42
N ARG A 60 2.11 -3.64 -3.50
CA ARG A 60 1.17 -4.55 -4.17
C ARG A 60 1.89 -5.65 -4.91
N GLU A 61 2.96 -5.31 -5.62
CA GLU A 61 3.77 -6.29 -6.35
C GLU A 61 4.41 -7.30 -5.39
N GLU A 62 4.91 -6.84 -4.23
CA GLU A 62 5.42 -7.73 -3.18
C GLU A 62 4.33 -8.64 -2.60
N ALA A 63 3.12 -8.11 -2.36
CA ALA A 63 2.02 -8.89 -1.79
C ALA A 63 1.38 -9.91 -2.74
N ASP A 64 1.62 -9.78 -4.05
CA ASP A 64 1.11 -10.67 -5.09
C ASP A 64 2.20 -11.61 -5.68
N SER A 65 3.46 -11.51 -5.21
CA SER A 65 4.60 -12.38 -5.55
C SER A 65 4.65 -13.66 -4.72
#